data_AF-A0A961WAT9-F1
#
_entry.id   AF-A0A961WAT9-F1
#
_cell.length_a   1.000
_cell.length_b   1.000
_cell.length_c   1.000
_cell.angle_alpha   90.00
_cell.angle_beta   90.00
_cell.angle_gamma   90.00
#
_symmetry.space_group_name_H-M   'P 1'
#
loop_
_entity.id
_entity.type
_entity.pdbx_description
1 polymer ?
#
loop_
_entity_poly.entity_id
_entity_poly.type
_entity_poly.pdbx_seq_one_letter_code
_entity_poly.pdbx_strand_id
1 'polypeptide(L)'
;KAEILVLQEQVSLQEAKDRLWRRETRNETGVYLEPATPTPNSVLIKEIKDFHGVATVLYTSIDANVDVLSAERLADLAIASAKAVASGQLKAGRDGITYLRDATDAGIQTKLAADYAASLLAKTGCANLDEAIEKLTTPKALDKSA
;
A
#
# COMPACT_ATOMS: atom_id res chain seq x y z
N LYS A 1 1.70 -16.07 1.53
CA LYS A 1 2.39 -16.83 2.61
C LYS A 1 2.95 -15.82 3.59
N ALA A 2 2.66 -15.92 4.88
CA ALA A 2 3.30 -15.08 5.89
C ALA A 2 4.63 -15.73 6.31
N GLU A 3 5.66 -14.92 6.48
CA GLU A 3 7.00 -15.39 6.83
C GLU A 3 7.49 -14.68 8.09
N ILE A 4 8.02 -15.45 9.04
CA ILE A 4 8.71 -14.91 10.22
C ILE A 4 10.20 -14.92 9.92
N LEU A 5 10.81 -13.74 9.95
CA LEU A 5 12.25 -13.59 9.81
C LEU A 5 12.87 -13.64 11.21
N VAL A 6 13.52 -14.75 11.55
CA VAL A 6 14.22 -14.90 12.84
C VAL A 6 15.60 -14.27 12.72
N LEU A 7 15.87 -13.29 13.57
CA LEU A 7 17.14 -12.58 13.61
C LEU A 7 18.16 -13.34 14.46
N GLN A 8 19.44 -13.15 14.13
CA GLN A 8 20.53 -13.72 14.92
C GLN A 8 20.59 -13.03 16.30
N GLU A 9 21.04 -13.76 17.31
CA GLU A 9 20.98 -13.34 18.72
C GLU A 9 21.72 -12.02 19.02
N GLN A 10 22.76 -11.70 18.25
CA GLN A 10 23.52 -10.45 18.41
C GLN A 10 22.80 -9.21 17.88
N VAL A 11 21.66 -9.36 17.20
CA VAL A 11 20.88 -8.21 16.72
C VAL A 11 20.13 -7.62 17.89
N SER A 12 20.46 -6.37 18.24
CA SER A 12 19.76 -5.66 19.30
C SER A 12 18.31 -5.38 18.93
N LEU A 13 17.46 -5.22 19.94
CA LEU A 13 16.05 -4.85 19.74
C LEU A 13 15.91 -3.55 18.94
N GLN A 14 16.77 -2.56 19.19
CA GLN A 14 16.76 -1.29 18.46
C GLN A 14 17.13 -1.48 16.99
N GLU A 15 18.18 -2.26 16.68
CA GLU A 15 18.57 -2.54 15.30
C GLU A 15 17.46 -3.31 14.56
N ALA A 16 16.77 -4.22 15.24
CA ALA A 16 15.60 -4.91 14.67
C ALA A 16 14.45 -3.92 14.35
N LYS A 17 14.18 -2.96 15.25
CA LYS A 17 13.19 -1.89 15.01
C LYS A 17 13.59 -1.00 13.84
N ASP A 18 14.85 -0.57 13.78
CA ASP A 18 15.38 0.26 12.70
C ASP A 18 15.22 -0.42 11.34
N ARG A 19 15.59 -1.71 11.25
CA ARG A 19 15.42 -2.52 10.02
C ARG A 19 13.96 -2.62 9.59
N LEU A 20 13.06 -2.89 10.53
CA LEU A 20 11.64 -3.01 10.23
C LEU A 20 11.05 -1.66 9.76
N TRP A 21 11.41 -0.57 10.42
CA TRP A 21 10.96 0.78 10.06
C TRP A 21 11.50 1.22 8.69
N ARG A 22 12.79 0.98 8.41
CA ARG A 22 13.40 1.24 7.09
C ARG A 22 12.65 0.51 5.98
N ARG A 23 12.30 -0.76 6.20
CA ARG A 23 11.53 -1.56 5.24
C ARG A 23 10.16 -0.94 4.96
N GLU A 24 9.44 -0.56 6.00
CA GLU A 24 8.08 -0.03 5.88
C GLU A 24 8.05 1.38 5.25
N THR A 25 9.00 2.23 5.63
CA THR A 25 9.09 3.61 5.14
C THR A 25 9.87 3.76 3.84
N ARG A 26 10.50 2.68 3.35
CA ARG A 26 11.46 2.67 2.23
C ARG A 26 12.64 3.61 2.45
N ASN A 27 13.03 3.81 3.71
CA ASN A 27 14.22 4.55 4.08
C ASN A 27 15.43 3.60 4.09
N GLU A 28 16.58 4.03 3.58
CA GLU A 28 17.77 3.18 3.48
C GLU A 28 18.62 3.17 4.76
N THR A 29 18.64 4.27 5.52
CA THR A 29 19.65 4.49 6.58
C THR A 29 19.11 5.10 7.88
N GLY A 30 17.82 5.41 8.00
CA GLY A 30 17.25 6.08 9.18
C GLY A 30 17.14 5.21 10.44
N VAL A 31 16.96 5.86 11.59
CA VAL A 31 16.76 5.20 12.90
C VAL A 31 15.30 5.34 13.31
N TYR A 32 14.72 4.26 13.83
CA TYR A 32 13.36 4.30 14.35
C TYR A 32 13.33 5.06 15.68
N LEU A 33 12.57 6.15 15.68
CA LEU A 33 12.16 6.87 16.87
C LEU A 33 10.64 6.77 16.96
N GLU A 34 10.15 6.28 18.09
CA GLU A 34 8.72 6.21 18.32
C GLU A 34 8.13 7.64 18.35
N PRO A 35 7.14 7.95 17.48
CA PRO A 35 6.55 9.28 17.43
C PRO A 35 5.85 9.61 18.76
N ALA A 36 6.21 10.74 19.37
CA ALA A 36 5.55 11.22 20.60
C ALA A 36 4.06 11.53 20.39
N THR A 37 3.70 11.97 19.17
CA THR A 37 2.32 12.22 18.75
C THR A 37 2.06 11.51 17.43
N PRO A 38 1.62 10.25 17.44
CA PRO A 38 1.32 9.49 16.23
C PRO A 38 0.20 10.14 15.40
N THR A 39 0.35 10.06 14.08
CA THR A 39 -0.69 10.42 13.09
C THR A 39 -1.12 9.16 12.34
N PRO A 40 -2.22 9.19 11.56
CA PRO A 40 -2.62 8.02 10.76
C PRO A 40 -1.54 7.51 9.79
N ASN A 41 -0.58 8.36 9.41
CA ASN A 41 0.53 7.99 8.53
C ASN A 41 1.82 7.61 9.30
N SER A 42 1.77 7.58 10.64
CA SER A 42 2.92 7.18 11.46
C SER A 42 3.09 5.67 11.43
N VAL A 43 4.30 5.21 11.10
CA VAL A 43 4.69 3.80 11.27
C VAL A 43 5.10 3.58 12.71
N LEU A 44 4.30 2.81 13.45
CA LEU A 44 4.64 2.35 14.80
C LEU A 44 5.19 0.92 14.73
N ILE A 45 6.12 0.59 15.62
CA ILE A 45 6.58 -0.79 15.81
C ILE A 45 6.08 -1.29 17.16
N LYS A 46 5.23 -2.32 17.12
CA LYS A 46 4.65 -2.97 18.29
C LYS A 46 5.34 -4.30 18.55
N GLU A 47 5.25 -4.75 19.80
CA GLU A 47 5.88 -5.96 20.28
C GLU A 47 4.84 -6.97 20.76
N ILE A 48 5.04 -8.25 20.43
CA ILE A 48 4.35 -9.38 21.05
C ILE A 48 5.40 -10.20 21.78
N LYS A 49 5.14 -10.53 23.05
CA LYS A 49 6.02 -11.37 23.86
C LYS A 49 5.55 -12.82 23.82
N ASP A 50 6.50 -13.75 23.94
CA ASP A 50 6.26 -15.19 24.08
C ASP A 50 5.31 -15.78 23.02
N PHE A 51 5.51 -15.38 21.75
CA PHE A 51 4.65 -15.77 20.64
C PHE A 51 5.22 -17.00 19.92
N HIS A 52 4.54 -18.14 20.05
CA HIS A 52 4.91 -19.41 19.39
C HIS A 52 6.40 -19.80 19.55
N GLY A 53 6.95 -19.63 20.76
CA GLY A 53 8.35 -19.97 21.06
C GLY A 53 9.37 -18.89 20.69
N VAL A 54 8.91 -17.72 20.24
CA VAL A 54 9.75 -16.54 20.01
C VAL A 54 9.54 -15.54 21.16
N ALA A 55 10.62 -15.20 21.86
CA ALA A 55 10.56 -14.33 23.04
C ALA A 55 10.03 -12.92 22.73
N THR A 56 10.35 -12.36 21.56
CA THR A 56 9.83 -11.06 21.11
C THR A 56 9.63 -11.05 19.61
N VAL A 57 8.42 -10.73 19.18
CA VAL A 57 8.04 -10.52 17.78
C VAL A 57 7.76 -9.04 17.57
N LEU A 58 8.35 -8.45 16.53
CA LEU A 58 8.11 -7.07 16.12
C LEU A 58 7.22 -7.04 14.89
N TYR A 59 6.25 -6.12 14.86
CA TYR A 59 5.42 -5.87 13.70
C TYR A 59 5.09 -4.40 13.53
N THR A 60 4.86 -3.99 12.29
CA THR A 60 4.43 -2.62 11.96
C THR A 60 2.95 -2.46 12.26
N SER A 61 2.60 -1.33 12.86
CA SER A 61 1.23 -0.91 13.11
C SER A 61 1.07 0.47 12.50
N ILE A 62 0.21 0.56 11.51
CA ILE A 62 -0.17 1.80 10.83
C ILE A 62 -1.68 1.91 10.97
N ASP A 63 -2.17 3.08 11.36
CA ASP A 63 -3.61 3.28 11.51
C ASP A 63 -4.30 3.35 10.15
N ALA A 64 -5.58 3.00 10.14
CA ALA A 64 -6.39 3.15 8.94
C ALA A 64 -6.49 4.64 8.59
N ASN A 65 -6.18 4.98 7.34
CA ASN A 65 -6.30 6.34 6.79
C ASN A 65 -7.45 6.46 5.78
N VAL A 66 -8.32 5.45 5.73
CA VAL A 66 -9.56 5.43 4.94
C VAL A 66 -10.74 5.27 5.92
N ASP A 67 -11.38 6.39 6.25
CA ASP A 67 -12.43 6.44 7.29
C ASP A 67 -13.67 5.60 6.95
N VAL A 68 -14.07 5.60 5.67
CA VAL A 68 -15.21 4.83 5.16
C VAL A 68 -14.73 3.88 4.09
N LEU A 69 -14.71 2.59 4.45
CA LEU A 69 -14.36 1.53 3.52
C LEU A 69 -15.60 1.09 2.73
N SER A 70 -15.73 1.60 1.50
CA SER A 70 -16.75 1.16 0.54
C SER A 70 -16.14 0.90 -0.83
N ALA A 71 -16.79 0.03 -1.61
CA ALA A 71 -16.38 -0.25 -3.00
C ALA A 71 -16.26 1.03 -3.84
N GLU A 72 -17.23 1.94 -3.67
CA GLU A 72 -17.24 3.22 -4.35
C GLU A 72 -16.06 4.11 -3.96
N ARG A 73 -15.78 4.21 -2.65
CA ARG A 73 -14.68 5.03 -2.16
C ARG A 73 -13.32 4.49 -2.60
N LEU A 74 -13.16 3.17 -2.61
CA LEU A 74 -11.96 2.51 -3.13
C LEU A 74 -11.78 2.78 -4.63
N ALA A 75 -12.86 2.73 -5.42
CA ALA A 75 -12.84 3.09 -6.84
C ALA A 75 -12.37 4.54 -7.07
N ASP A 76 -12.88 5.49 -6.30
CA ASP A 76 -12.48 6.89 -6.42
C ASP A 76 -11.00 7.10 -6.07
N LEU A 77 -10.50 6.47 -5.00
CA LEU A 77 -9.09 6.53 -4.60
C LEU A 77 -8.16 5.89 -5.65
N ALA A 78 -8.60 4.79 -6.25
CA ALA A 78 -7.84 4.10 -7.30
C ALA A 78 -7.74 4.95 -8.57
N ILE A 79 -8.85 5.55 -9.01
CA ILE A 79 -8.87 6.47 -10.15
C ILE A 79 -7.99 7.70 -9.88
N ALA A 80 -8.06 8.27 -8.67
CA ALA A 80 -7.26 9.42 -8.28
C ALA A 80 -5.75 9.10 -8.31
N SER A 81 -5.35 7.95 -7.77
CA SER A 81 -3.94 7.53 -7.79
C SER A 81 -3.45 7.18 -9.20
N ALA A 82 -4.28 6.59 -10.06
CA ALA A 82 -3.93 6.35 -11.47
C ALA A 82 -3.69 7.65 -12.24
N LYS A 83 -4.53 8.66 -12.02
CA LYS A 83 -4.31 10.01 -12.56
C LYS A 83 -3.04 10.66 -12.03
N ALA A 84 -2.68 10.41 -10.76
CA ALA A 84 -1.42 10.87 -10.18
C ALA A 84 -0.21 10.18 -10.83
N VAL A 85 -0.35 8.94 -11.30
CA VAL A 85 0.68 8.29 -12.13
C VAL A 85 0.81 9.01 -13.48
N ALA A 86 -0.30 9.27 -14.17
CA ALA A 86 -0.28 9.96 -15.46
C ALA A 86 0.30 11.39 -15.38
N SER A 87 0.13 12.08 -14.24
CA SER A 87 0.70 13.41 -13.99
C SER A 87 2.16 13.39 -13.51
N GLY A 88 2.75 12.21 -13.29
CA GLY A 88 4.10 12.06 -12.75
C GLY A 88 4.24 12.32 -11.25
N GLN A 89 3.14 12.55 -10.53
CA GLN A 89 3.13 12.70 -9.07
C GLN A 89 3.34 11.36 -8.35
N LEU A 90 3.04 10.26 -9.01
CA LEU A 90 3.20 8.91 -8.50
C LEU A 90 3.97 8.05 -9.51
N LYS A 91 4.80 7.13 -9.02
CA LYS A 91 5.55 6.21 -9.88
C LYS A 91 4.61 5.24 -10.60
N ALA A 92 4.91 4.92 -11.86
CA ALA A 92 4.20 3.90 -12.62
C ALA A 92 4.02 2.59 -11.83
N GLY A 93 2.81 2.03 -11.90
CA GLY A 93 2.41 0.81 -11.18
C GLY A 93 2.21 0.97 -9.67
N ARG A 94 2.21 2.20 -9.13
CA ARG A 94 1.93 2.46 -7.70
C ARG A 94 0.51 3.00 -7.46
N ASP A 95 -0.40 2.86 -8.40
CA ASP A 95 -1.80 3.23 -8.27
C ASP A 95 -2.70 2.07 -7.80
N GLY A 96 -3.90 2.42 -7.35
CA GLY A 96 -4.88 1.46 -6.82
C GLY A 96 -5.49 0.52 -7.87
N ILE A 97 -5.48 0.86 -9.17
CA ILE A 97 -6.04 0.02 -10.24
C ILE A 97 -5.06 -1.10 -10.56
N THR A 98 -3.78 -0.75 -10.75
CA THR A 98 -2.68 -1.71 -10.89
C THR A 98 -2.65 -2.65 -9.69
N TYR A 99 -2.75 -2.12 -8.47
CA TYR A 99 -2.81 -2.95 -7.26
C TYR A 99 -4.00 -3.93 -7.26
N LEU A 100 -5.20 -3.47 -7.63
CA LEU A 100 -6.38 -4.34 -7.67
C LEU A 100 -6.20 -5.47 -8.69
N ARG A 101 -5.68 -5.17 -9.89
CA ARG A 101 -5.40 -6.19 -10.90
C ARG A 101 -4.40 -7.22 -10.38
N ASP A 102 -3.25 -6.77 -9.88
CA ASP A 102 -2.20 -7.68 -9.42
C ASP A 102 -2.67 -8.55 -8.24
N ALA A 103 -3.47 -7.99 -7.32
CA ALA A 103 -4.08 -8.74 -6.24
C ALA A 103 -5.06 -9.80 -6.76
N THR A 104 -5.88 -9.43 -7.75
CA THR A 104 -6.86 -10.34 -8.38
C THR A 104 -6.15 -11.49 -9.11
N ASP A 105 -5.11 -11.19 -9.88
CA ASP A 105 -4.29 -12.17 -10.62
C ASP A 105 -3.56 -13.14 -9.66
N ALA A 106 -3.18 -12.64 -8.48
CA ALA A 106 -2.60 -13.46 -7.41
C ALA A 106 -3.65 -14.27 -6.62
N GLY A 107 -4.93 -14.20 -7.00
CA GLY A 107 -6.03 -14.90 -6.32
C GLY A 107 -6.40 -14.30 -4.95
N ILE A 108 -6.01 -13.05 -4.68
CA ILE A 108 -6.32 -12.35 -3.43
C ILE A 108 -7.70 -11.71 -3.58
N GLN A 109 -8.69 -12.30 -2.91
CA GLN A 109 -10.06 -11.80 -2.89
C GLN A 109 -10.44 -11.31 -1.50
N THR A 110 -10.85 -10.04 -1.41
CA THR A 110 -11.41 -9.46 -0.19
C THR A 110 -12.93 -9.33 -0.32
N LYS A 111 -13.62 -9.08 0.80
CA LYS A 111 -15.07 -8.90 0.83
C LYS A 111 -15.59 -7.86 -0.19
N LEU A 112 -14.80 -6.81 -0.45
CA LEU A 112 -15.20 -5.71 -1.35
C LEU A 112 -14.59 -5.82 -2.75
N ALA A 113 -13.76 -6.83 -3.04
CA ALA A 113 -12.97 -6.85 -4.28
C ALA A 113 -13.84 -6.80 -5.55
N ALA A 114 -14.92 -7.61 -5.60
CA ALA A 114 -15.82 -7.66 -6.75
C ALA A 114 -16.59 -6.35 -6.95
N ASP A 115 -17.18 -5.82 -5.87
CA ASP A 115 -17.94 -4.57 -5.92
C ASP A 115 -17.04 -3.36 -6.24
N TYR A 116 -15.81 -3.36 -5.72
CA TYR A 116 -14.79 -2.35 -6.01
C TYR A 116 -14.43 -2.37 -7.50
N ALA A 117 -14.14 -3.55 -8.08
CA ALA A 117 -13.86 -3.69 -9.50
C ALA A 117 -15.05 -3.20 -10.36
N ALA A 118 -16.27 -3.63 -10.03
CA ALA A 118 -17.48 -3.22 -10.75
C ALA A 118 -17.70 -1.70 -10.68
N SER A 119 -17.56 -1.09 -9.48
CA SER A 119 -17.70 0.35 -9.30
C SER A 119 -16.62 1.13 -10.07
N LEU A 120 -15.39 0.63 -10.13
CA LEU A 120 -14.30 1.24 -10.88
C LEU A 120 -14.61 1.22 -12.38
N LEU A 121 -14.94 0.05 -12.93
CA LEU A 121 -15.24 -0.10 -14.36
C LEU A 121 -16.45 0.73 -14.79
N ALA A 122 -17.48 0.81 -13.96
CA ALA A 122 -18.63 1.68 -14.20
C ALA A 122 -18.24 3.18 -14.23
N LYS A 123 -17.40 3.63 -13.29
CA LYS A 123 -16.95 5.03 -13.22
C LYS A 123 -15.98 5.40 -14.36
N THR A 124 -15.20 4.45 -14.86
CA THR A 124 -14.23 4.68 -15.94
C THR A 124 -14.80 4.39 -17.33
N GLY A 125 -15.92 3.66 -17.42
CA GLY A 125 -16.51 3.19 -18.66
C GLY A 125 -15.62 2.19 -19.42
N CYS A 126 -14.77 1.44 -18.69
CA CYS A 126 -13.86 0.44 -19.27
C CYS A 126 -14.46 -0.96 -19.12
N ALA A 127 -14.12 -1.88 -20.01
CA ALA A 127 -14.58 -3.26 -19.96
C ALA A 127 -13.80 -4.12 -18.94
N ASN A 128 -12.55 -3.76 -18.63
CA ASN A 128 -11.68 -4.50 -17.72
C ASN A 128 -10.62 -3.59 -17.06
N LEU A 129 -9.87 -4.15 -16.10
CA LEU A 129 -8.86 -3.40 -15.33
C LEU A 129 -7.66 -2.98 -16.19
N ASP A 130 -7.23 -3.79 -17.16
CA ASP A 130 -6.10 -3.45 -18.03
C ASP A 130 -6.41 -2.23 -18.91
N GLU A 131 -7.61 -2.18 -19.49
CA GLU A 131 -8.09 -1.02 -20.24
C GLU A 131 -8.16 0.23 -19.34
N ALA A 132 -8.63 0.09 -18.10
CA ALA A 132 -8.67 1.20 -17.15
C ALA A 132 -7.27 1.71 -16.79
N ILE A 133 -6.28 0.82 -16.62
CA ILE A 133 -4.88 1.17 -16.36
C ILE A 133 -4.32 1.93 -17.56
N GLU A 134 -4.45 1.38 -18.78
CA GLU A 134 -3.95 2.02 -20.00
C GLU A 134 -4.56 3.42 -20.17
N LYS A 135 -5.88 3.54 -19.98
CA LYS A 135 -6.61 4.79 -20.13
C LYS A 135 -6.21 5.86 -19.11
N LEU A 136 -5.95 5.48 -17.85
CA LEU A 136 -5.81 6.43 -16.75
C LEU A 136 -4.37 6.70 -16.31
N THR A 137 -3.43 5.81 -16.60
CA THR A 137 -2.02 5.95 -16.20
C THR A 137 -1.12 6.46 -17.32
N THR A 138 -1.58 6.41 -18.57
CA THR A 138 -0.84 6.96 -19.71
C THR A 138 -0.82 8.49 -19.63
N PRO A 139 0.37 9.13 -19.67
CA PRO A 139 0.46 10.58 -19.74
C PRO A 139 -0.30 11.06 -20.98
N LYS A 140 -1.28 11.96 -20.80
CA LYS A 140 -1.86 12.63 -21.97
C LYS A 140 -0.73 13.39 -22.65
N ALA A 141 -0.56 13.17 -23.96
CA ALA A 141 0.27 14.05 -24.76
C ALA A 141 -0.19 15.48 -24.48
N LEU A 142 0.72 16.32 -24.00
CA LEU A 142 0.47 17.76 -23.91
C LEU A 142 -0.04 18.18 -25.28
N ASP A 143 -1.27 18.68 -25.30
CA ASP A 143 -1.85 19.28 -26.49
C ASP A 143 -0.98 20.50 -26.83
N LYS A 144 0.03 20.28 -27.69
CA LYS A 144 0.83 21.35 -28.29
C LYS A 144 -0.04 22.02 -29.35
N SER A 145 -1.11 22.67 -28.90
CA SER A 145 -1.95 23.52 -29.71
C SER A 145 -1.58 24.96 -29.39
N ALA A 146 -0.71 25.49 -30.27
CA ALA A 146 -0.41 26.88 -30.65
C ALA A 146 -0.50 28.01 -29.61
#